data_AF-A0A2R5FUU6-F1
#
_entry.id   AF-A0A2R5FUU6-F1
#
_cell.length_a   1.000
_cell.length_b   1.000
_cell.length_c   1.000
_cell.angle_alpha   90.00
_cell.angle_beta   90.00
_cell.angle_gamma   90.00
#
_symmetry.space_group_name_H-M   'P 1'
#
loop_
_entity.id
_entity.type
_entity.pdbx_description
1 polymer ?
#
loop_
_entity_poly.entity_id
_entity_poly.type
_entity_poly.pdbx_seq_one_letter_code
_entity_poly.pdbx_strand_id
1 'polypeptide(L)'
;MTQTAQLSPSSVFVVSGGAKGITAECTIRLAQQQPCKFILLGRSELLETEPDFAQNSDESALKKCIMENLLSQGEKPTPMNVQKIYNKITSSREIKKTLAAIEKTGAKAEYISVDVTNTQALQEKLATAVQHLGPITGIIHGAGNLADKLIEKKTEEDFEKVYTAKVQGLENLLNCVNPNQLQHLVLFSSVTGFYGNPGQSDYAIANEILNKSAHIFKQSYPSCHVVAINWGAWDSGMVTAELKKIFQERKIDIIPIAVGAQMLVKEMDNTNHATAQVVIGSPLVPMAAELDSELRTYRIRRQMTLEANPFLQDHTIAGSPVLPATCAMTWIINACEQLYPGYRLFNYQDFKVLKGITFNETLAKEHFLEIEEISKVNLERIELKAKISSKNPQGRIHFHFSAQLNLQREIPDVPTYESLNLEEDNIITATGKDFYQNGGATLFHGPAFQEIKRVLNISPEKITTECLWPELSAQQQGQFPVQWVNPYTTDLSMHALWVWTQHFHQEGCLPGKVEKFEQFAMIPHNETFYVSCEVISKTPSSAIANFIIHDRQGKIYSRMLGAHAIIWSMKMLRS
;
A
#
# COMPACT_ATOMS: atom_id res chain seq x y z
N MET A 1 17.02 12.90 -28.53
CA MET A 1 17.45 12.88 -27.13
C MET A 1 16.58 13.87 -26.38
N THR A 2 15.61 13.39 -25.61
CA THR A 2 14.73 14.24 -24.78
C THR A 2 15.60 14.88 -23.69
N GLN A 3 15.68 16.20 -23.69
CA GLN A 3 16.40 16.94 -22.66
C GLN A 3 15.66 16.70 -21.33
N THR A 4 16.27 15.93 -20.42
CA THR A 4 15.74 15.69 -19.08
C THR A 4 15.79 16.98 -18.27
N ALA A 5 14.79 17.22 -17.43
CA ALA A 5 14.78 18.35 -16.49
C ALA A 5 16.08 18.39 -15.67
N GLN A 6 16.72 19.56 -15.56
CA GLN A 6 17.91 19.72 -14.74
C GLN A 6 17.79 21.00 -13.91
N LEU A 7 17.95 20.85 -12.60
CA LEU A 7 18.05 21.97 -11.66
C LEU A 7 19.29 22.79 -11.97
N SER A 8 19.11 24.09 -12.16
CA SER A 8 20.20 25.04 -12.45
C SER A 8 20.04 26.30 -11.61
N PRO A 9 21.11 27.10 -11.40
CA PRO A 9 20.98 28.42 -10.76
C PRO A 9 20.05 29.38 -11.52
N SER A 10 19.78 29.13 -12.81
CA SER A 10 18.80 29.88 -13.60
C SER A 10 17.36 29.44 -13.40
N SER A 11 17.12 28.28 -12.78
CA SER A 11 15.77 27.76 -12.55
C SER A 11 14.98 28.69 -11.63
N VAL A 12 13.75 29.00 -12.01
CA VAL A 12 12.82 29.86 -11.25
C VAL A 12 11.65 29.00 -10.79
N PHE A 13 11.51 28.87 -9.48
CA PHE A 13 10.42 28.13 -8.84
C PHE A 13 9.36 29.07 -8.30
N VAL A 14 8.11 28.89 -8.69
CA VAL A 14 6.96 29.45 -7.96
C VAL A 14 6.50 28.44 -6.91
N VAL A 15 6.40 28.88 -5.65
CA VAL A 15 6.15 28.01 -4.50
C VAL A 15 4.90 28.47 -3.75
N SER A 16 3.77 27.76 -3.92
CA SER A 16 2.55 28.08 -3.18
C SER A 16 2.62 27.58 -1.75
N GLY A 17 2.21 28.42 -0.79
CA GLY A 17 2.43 28.14 0.63
C GLY A 17 3.91 28.09 1.01
N GLY A 18 4.80 28.64 0.18
CA GLY A 18 6.26 28.46 0.28
C GLY A 18 6.98 29.28 1.33
N ALA A 19 6.29 30.21 2.00
CA ALA A 19 6.94 31.16 2.90
C ALA A 19 6.92 30.75 4.39
N LYS A 20 6.09 29.76 4.73
CA LYS A 20 5.90 29.27 6.11
C LYS A 20 5.76 27.75 6.14
N GLY A 21 6.01 27.15 7.31
CA GLY A 21 5.80 25.71 7.54
C GLY A 21 6.63 24.77 6.66
N ILE A 22 6.14 23.55 6.43
CA ILE A 22 6.91 22.47 5.80
C ILE A 22 7.37 22.79 4.36
N THR A 23 6.56 23.52 3.59
CA THR A 23 6.90 23.89 2.22
C THR A 23 8.08 24.87 2.19
N ALA A 24 8.17 25.77 3.17
CA ALA A 24 9.31 26.67 3.32
C ALA A 24 10.60 25.91 3.65
N GLU A 25 10.53 24.94 4.57
CA GLU A 25 11.67 24.09 4.94
C GLU A 25 12.19 23.26 3.74
N CYS A 26 11.28 22.69 2.95
CA CYS A 26 11.64 22.03 1.69
C CYS A 26 12.30 22.99 0.69
N THR A 27 11.80 24.22 0.60
CA THR A 27 12.34 25.24 -0.31
C THR A 27 13.74 25.68 0.12
N ILE A 28 13.96 25.89 1.42
CA ILE A 28 15.28 26.19 2.00
C ILE A 28 16.24 25.04 1.71
N ARG A 29 15.82 23.78 1.92
CA ARG A 29 16.68 22.61 1.67
C ARG A 29 17.03 22.46 0.19
N LEU A 30 16.10 22.79 -0.72
CA LEU A 30 16.35 22.83 -2.15
C LEU A 30 17.35 23.94 -2.51
N ALA A 31 17.20 25.15 -1.96
CA ALA A 31 18.14 26.26 -2.15
C ALA A 31 19.56 25.92 -1.68
N GLN A 32 19.69 25.18 -0.56
CA GLN A 32 20.97 24.68 -0.06
C GLN A 32 21.63 23.67 -1.00
N GLN A 33 20.83 22.87 -1.72
CA GLN A 33 21.34 21.89 -2.68
C GLN A 33 21.73 22.53 -4.00
N GLN A 34 20.91 23.46 -4.48
CA GLN A 34 21.12 24.21 -5.71
C GLN A 34 20.56 25.63 -5.52
N PRO A 35 21.40 26.68 -5.57
CA PRO A 35 20.97 28.06 -5.34
C PRO A 35 20.18 28.63 -6.54
N CYS A 36 18.93 28.18 -6.67
CA CYS A 36 17.95 28.63 -7.67
C CYS A 36 17.34 29.99 -7.30
N LYS A 37 16.31 30.39 -8.05
CA LYS A 37 15.47 31.55 -7.76
C LYS A 37 14.07 31.11 -7.33
N PHE A 38 13.48 31.77 -6.34
CA PHE A 38 12.21 31.38 -5.75
C PHE A 38 11.22 32.55 -5.66
N ILE A 39 9.98 32.31 -6.09
CA ILE A 39 8.84 33.20 -5.89
C ILE A 39 7.92 32.50 -4.88
N LEU A 40 7.96 32.95 -3.63
CA LEU A 40 7.19 32.36 -2.53
C LEU A 40 5.83 33.04 -2.45
N LEU A 41 4.75 32.26 -2.50
CA LEU A 41 3.38 32.77 -2.45
C LEU A 41 2.72 32.42 -1.10
N GLY A 42 1.95 33.37 -0.57
CA GLY A 42 1.11 33.16 0.61
C GLY A 42 0.10 34.28 0.79
N ARG A 43 -0.89 34.09 1.68
CA ARG A 43 -1.92 35.11 1.95
C ARG A 43 -1.52 36.14 3.01
N SER A 44 -0.47 35.83 3.78
CA SER A 44 -0.05 36.68 4.90
C SER A 44 0.63 37.94 4.38
N GLU A 45 0.27 39.08 4.94
CA GLU A 45 0.92 40.36 4.63
C GLU A 45 2.37 40.34 5.15
N LEU A 46 3.31 40.78 4.32
CA LEU A 46 4.70 41.01 4.71
C LEU A 46 4.84 42.48 5.11
N LEU A 47 5.18 42.72 6.38
CA LEU A 47 5.40 44.07 6.89
C LEU A 47 6.78 44.57 6.43
N GLU A 48 6.85 45.70 5.75
CA GLU A 48 8.13 46.35 5.41
C GLU A 48 8.94 46.63 6.67
N THR A 49 8.35 47.39 7.60
CA THR A 49 8.93 47.70 8.92
C THR A 49 8.08 47.08 10.02
N GLU A 50 8.74 46.45 10.99
CA GLU A 50 8.06 45.90 12.15
C GLU A 50 7.69 47.03 13.14
N PRO A 51 6.46 47.06 13.69
CA PRO A 51 6.04 48.10 14.63
C PRO A 51 6.97 48.18 15.84
N ASP A 52 7.27 49.40 16.30
CA ASP A 52 8.22 49.65 17.39
C ASP A 52 7.88 48.89 18.68
N PHE A 53 6.60 48.79 19.03
CA PHE A 53 6.15 48.06 20.22
C PHE A 53 6.45 46.55 20.15
N ALA A 54 6.64 46.00 18.95
CA ALA A 54 6.91 44.59 18.74
C ALA A 54 8.41 44.29 18.62
N GLN A 55 9.24 45.28 18.30
CA GLN A 55 10.68 45.08 18.13
C GLN A 55 11.31 44.49 19.41
N ASN A 56 12.22 43.52 19.23
CA ASN A 56 12.91 42.80 20.32
C ASN A 56 12.02 41.97 21.26
N SER A 57 10.71 41.86 21.01
CA SER A 57 9.83 40.95 21.76
C SER A 57 9.90 39.52 21.23
N ASP A 58 10.00 38.54 22.13
CA ASP A 58 9.80 37.12 21.77
C ASP A 58 8.30 36.79 21.65
N GLU A 59 7.97 35.57 21.21
CA GLU A 59 6.57 35.14 21.04
C GLU A 59 5.77 35.18 22.34
N SER A 60 6.42 34.94 23.48
CA SER A 60 5.77 34.91 24.79
C SER A 60 5.39 36.32 25.27
N ALA A 61 6.22 37.31 24.96
CA ALA A 61 6.03 38.71 25.34
C ALA A 61 5.16 39.50 24.33
N LEU A 62 5.14 39.09 23.06
CA LEU A 62 4.50 39.85 21.98
C LEU A 62 3.01 40.13 22.23
N LYS A 63 2.25 39.17 22.79
CA LYS A 63 0.83 39.40 23.12
C LYS A 63 0.66 40.53 24.13
N LYS A 64 1.53 40.61 25.12
CA LYS A 64 1.51 41.68 26.13
C LYS A 64 1.82 43.03 25.50
N CYS A 65 2.87 43.12 24.68
CA CYS A 65 3.22 44.35 23.97
C CYS A 65 2.08 44.85 23.07
N ILE A 66 1.38 43.94 22.37
CA ILE A 66 0.20 44.28 21.57
C ILE A 66 -0.92 44.86 22.45
N MET A 67 -1.19 44.25 23.60
CA MET A 67 -2.21 44.72 24.53
C MET A 67 -1.89 46.12 25.07
N GLU A 68 -0.63 46.34 25.48
CA GLU A 68 -0.17 47.65 25.98
C GLU A 68 -0.25 48.73 24.91
N ASN A 69 0.12 48.41 23.66
CA ASN A 69 -0.01 49.34 22.54
C ASN A 69 -1.48 49.71 22.28
N LEU A 70 -2.40 48.74 22.23
CA LEU A 70 -3.83 49.03 22.03
C LEU A 70 -4.39 49.92 23.14
N LEU A 71 -4.04 49.64 24.41
CA LEU A 71 -4.44 50.46 25.54
C LEU A 71 -3.90 51.89 25.45
N SER A 72 -2.64 52.06 25.01
CA SER A 72 -2.03 53.40 24.83
C SER A 72 -2.70 54.23 23.73
N GLN A 73 -3.36 53.56 22.77
CA GLN A 73 -4.11 54.18 21.68
C GLN A 73 -5.60 54.41 22.03
N GLY A 74 -6.02 54.07 23.25
CA GLY A 74 -7.42 54.15 23.67
C GLY A 74 -8.32 53.04 23.11
N GLU A 75 -7.73 52.00 22.51
CA GLU A 75 -8.46 50.85 21.97
C GLU A 75 -8.58 49.72 23.00
N LYS A 76 -9.70 48.98 22.96
CA LYS A 76 -9.92 47.82 23.84
C LYS A 76 -9.21 46.57 23.28
N PRO A 77 -8.29 45.93 24.03
CA PRO A 77 -7.57 44.74 23.57
C PRO A 77 -8.44 43.49 23.63
N THR A 78 -9.32 43.30 22.65
CA THR A 78 -10.12 42.08 22.55
C THR A 78 -9.26 40.88 22.13
N PRO A 79 -9.54 39.65 22.57
CA PRO A 79 -8.77 38.47 22.18
C PRO A 79 -8.62 38.30 20.65
N MET A 80 -9.69 38.60 19.91
CA MET A 80 -9.68 38.52 18.45
C MET A 80 -8.73 39.56 17.81
N ASN A 81 -8.77 40.81 18.26
CA ASN A 81 -7.89 41.87 17.72
C ASN A 81 -6.43 41.61 18.08
N VAL A 82 -6.16 41.23 19.34
CA VAL A 82 -4.81 40.87 19.79
C VAL A 82 -4.27 39.70 18.97
N GLN A 83 -5.06 38.64 18.77
CA GLN A 83 -4.65 37.48 17.98
C GLN A 83 -4.45 37.83 16.49
N LYS A 84 -5.24 38.73 15.93
CA LYS A 84 -5.08 39.22 14.55
C LYS A 84 -3.74 39.94 14.36
N ILE A 85 -3.40 40.88 15.25
CA ILE A 85 -2.13 41.61 15.20
C ILE A 85 -0.95 40.66 15.45
N TYR A 86 -1.09 39.76 16.43
CA TYR A 86 -0.10 38.73 16.73
C TYR A 86 0.20 37.87 15.50
N ASN A 87 -0.83 37.34 14.83
CA ASN A 87 -0.69 36.51 13.63
C ASN A 87 -0.04 37.29 12.48
N LYS A 88 -0.34 38.58 12.33
CA LYS A 88 0.27 39.45 11.31
C LYS A 88 1.77 39.60 11.54
N ILE A 89 2.18 39.94 12.76
CA ILE A 89 3.59 40.15 13.11
C ILE A 89 4.38 38.84 13.03
N THR A 90 3.88 37.77 13.67
CA THR A 90 4.55 36.46 13.67
C THR A 90 4.68 35.87 12.27
N SER A 91 3.63 35.97 11.44
CA SER A 91 3.72 35.53 10.04
C SER A 91 4.77 36.33 9.26
N SER A 92 4.80 37.65 9.43
CA SER A 92 5.79 38.51 8.77
C SER A 92 7.22 38.14 9.19
N ARG A 93 7.46 37.91 10.49
CA ARG A 93 8.75 37.44 11.02
C ARG A 93 9.17 36.10 10.43
N GLU A 94 8.26 35.12 10.38
CA GLU A 94 8.53 33.80 9.80
C GLU A 94 8.88 33.91 8.30
N ILE A 95 8.12 34.71 7.53
CA ILE A 95 8.41 34.96 6.11
C ILE A 95 9.80 35.59 5.94
N LYS A 96 10.14 36.64 6.71
CA LYS A 96 11.47 37.28 6.67
C LYS A 96 12.58 36.28 7.01
N LYS A 97 12.36 35.41 8.00
CA LYS A 97 13.31 34.34 8.36
C LYS A 97 13.52 33.36 7.21
N THR A 98 12.44 32.92 6.55
CA THR A 98 12.51 32.05 5.37
C THR A 98 13.30 32.70 4.23
N LEU A 99 13.00 33.97 3.91
CA LEU A 99 13.72 34.71 2.87
C LEU A 99 15.23 34.79 3.18
N ALA A 100 15.58 35.22 4.39
CA ALA A 100 16.97 35.32 4.81
C ALA A 100 17.70 33.95 4.80
N ALA A 101 17.01 32.87 5.16
CA ALA A 101 17.56 31.52 5.13
C ALA A 101 17.86 31.06 3.70
N ILE A 102 16.98 31.37 2.74
CA ILE A 102 17.20 31.09 1.32
C ILE A 102 18.35 31.95 0.78
N GLU A 103 18.35 33.26 1.02
CA GLU A 103 19.40 34.18 0.55
C GLU A 103 20.79 33.81 1.05
N LYS A 104 20.90 33.29 2.28
CA LYS A 104 22.16 32.80 2.86
C LYS A 104 22.79 31.65 2.07
N THR A 105 22.01 30.93 1.25
CA THR A 105 22.52 29.86 0.37
C THR A 105 23.14 30.39 -0.93
N GLY A 106 22.97 31.68 -1.23
CA GLY A 106 23.29 32.29 -2.53
C GLY A 106 22.12 32.26 -3.53
N ALA A 107 21.00 31.63 -3.18
CA ALA A 107 19.75 31.70 -3.93
C ALA A 107 19.11 33.11 -3.86
N LYS A 108 18.16 33.38 -4.77
CA LYS A 108 17.31 34.58 -4.71
C LYS A 108 15.89 34.20 -4.32
N ALA A 109 15.25 34.97 -3.46
CA ALA A 109 13.85 34.76 -3.10
C ALA A 109 13.08 36.07 -3.08
N GLU A 110 11.85 36.03 -3.59
CA GLU A 110 10.86 37.11 -3.46
C GLU A 110 9.59 36.55 -2.85
N TYR A 111 8.98 37.29 -1.92
CA TYR A 111 7.68 36.92 -1.35
C TYR A 111 6.56 37.78 -1.93
N ILE A 112 5.48 37.14 -2.38
CA ILE A 112 4.29 37.79 -2.90
C ILE A 112 3.09 37.40 -2.03
N SER A 113 2.48 38.42 -1.39
CA SER A 113 1.22 38.25 -0.68
C SER A 113 0.07 38.17 -1.69
N VAL A 114 -0.43 36.96 -1.99
CA VAL A 114 -1.53 36.70 -2.92
C VAL A 114 -2.28 35.42 -2.54
N ASP A 115 -3.59 35.42 -2.77
CA ASP A 115 -4.40 34.20 -2.70
C ASP A 115 -4.29 33.46 -4.04
N VAL A 116 -3.78 32.23 -4.03
CA VAL A 116 -3.61 31.42 -5.25
C VAL A 116 -4.93 31.06 -5.92
N THR A 117 -6.06 31.21 -5.23
CA THR A 117 -7.40 31.02 -5.80
C THR A 117 -7.88 32.25 -6.59
N ASN A 118 -7.26 33.43 -6.40
CA ASN A 118 -7.56 34.63 -7.17
C ASN A 118 -6.69 34.69 -8.44
N THR A 119 -7.23 34.16 -9.55
CA THR A 119 -6.51 34.02 -10.82
C THR A 119 -5.96 35.35 -11.34
N GLN A 120 -6.76 36.43 -11.31
CA GLN A 120 -6.36 37.73 -11.84
C GLN A 120 -5.19 38.33 -11.04
N ALA A 121 -5.32 38.40 -9.71
CA ALA A 121 -4.27 38.94 -8.85
C ALA A 121 -2.98 38.09 -8.92
N LEU A 122 -3.12 36.77 -9.07
CA LEU A 122 -1.98 35.86 -9.25
C LEU A 122 -1.24 36.15 -10.56
N GLN A 123 -1.95 36.29 -11.68
CA GLN A 123 -1.35 36.59 -12.99
C GLN A 123 -0.61 37.93 -12.97
N GLU A 124 -1.24 39.00 -12.46
CA GLU A 124 -0.66 40.34 -12.40
C GLU A 124 0.65 40.36 -11.58
N LYS A 125 0.63 39.72 -10.39
CA LYS A 125 1.80 39.72 -9.50
C LYS A 125 2.91 38.80 -9.99
N LEU A 126 2.59 37.63 -10.53
CA LEU A 126 3.60 36.73 -11.10
C LEU A 126 4.28 37.34 -12.34
N ALA A 127 3.53 38.05 -13.19
CA ALA A 127 4.11 38.73 -14.35
C ALA A 127 5.20 39.74 -13.92
N THR A 128 4.98 40.44 -12.81
CA THR A 128 5.95 41.38 -12.25
C THR A 128 7.22 40.66 -11.78
N ALA A 129 7.10 39.57 -11.01
CA ALA A 129 8.27 38.82 -10.53
C ALA A 129 9.05 38.15 -11.67
N VAL A 130 8.36 37.65 -12.70
CA VAL A 130 8.98 37.05 -13.89
C VAL A 130 9.87 38.03 -14.64
N GLN A 131 9.53 39.33 -14.69
CA GLN A 131 10.38 40.35 -15.31
C GLN A 131 11.76 40.47 -14.67
N HIS A 132 11.88 40.19 -13.37
CA HIS A 132 13.10 40.41 -12.58
C HIS A 132 13.88 39.11 -12.32
N LEU A 133 13.18 37.98 -12.22
CA LEU A 133 13.79 36.67 -11.92
C LEU A 133 13.98 35.79 -13.17
N GLY A 134 13.19 35.99 -14.21
CA GLY A 134 13.15 35.17 -15.42
C GLY A 134 11.91 34.28 -15.50
N PRO A 135 11.76 33.51 -16.60
CA PRO A 135 10.61 32.63 -16.81
C PRO A 135 10.53 31.53 -15.75
N ILE A 136 9.32 31.21 -15.31
CA ILE A 136 9.07 30.12 -14.35
C ILE A 136 9.35 28.77 -15.01
N THR A 137 10.31 28.03 -14.48
CA THR A 137 10.69 26.69 -14.94
C THR A 137 10.26 25.60 -13.97
N GLY A 138 9.75 25.95 -12.78
CA GLY A 138 9.30 24.98 -11.79
C GLY A 138 8.13 25.48 -10.96
N ILE A 139 7.23 24.56 -10.60
CA ILE A 139 6.15 24.80 -9.63
C ILE A 139 6.34 23.85 -8.46
N ILE A 140 6.27 24.38 -7.24
CA ILE A 140 6.08 23.60 -6.02
C ILE A 140 4.74 24.03 -5.41
N HIS A 141 3.76 23.13 -5.42
CA HIS A 141 2.43 23.44 -4.92
C HIS A 141 2.22 22.87 -3.51
N GLY A 142 2.45 23.71 -2.50
CA GLY A 142 2.33 23.39 -1.07
C GLY A 142 1.15 24.06 -0.35
N ALA A 143 0.31 24.82 -1.06
CA ALA A 143 -0.87 25.45 -0.48
C ALA A 143 -1.92 24.40 -0.07
N GLY A 144 -2.52 24.60 1.10
CA GLY A 144 -3.58 23.73 1.59
C GLY A 144 -4.16 24.22 2.91
N ASN A 145 -5.41 23.87 3.16
CA ASN A 145 -6.13 24.12 4.41
C ASN A 145 -6.73 22.78 4.91
N LEU A 146 -7.16 22.77 6.17
CA LEU A 146 -7.94 21.69 6.76
C LEU A 146 -9.31 22.21 7.25
N ALA A 147 -10.30 21.33 7.24
CA ALA A 147 -11.65 21.57 7.75
C ALA A 147 -12.23 20.25 8.30
N ASP A 148 -11.47 19.60 9.19
CA ASP A 148 -11.71 18.24 9.64
C ASP A 148 -13.05 18.12 10.38
N LYS A 149 -13.98 17.36 9.81
CA LYS A 149 -15.32 17.06 10.33
C LYS A 149 -15.82 15.76 9.73
N LEU A 150 -16.60 14.99 10.48
CA LEU A 150 -17.32 13.84 9.90
C LEU A 150 -18.22 14.29 8.74
N ILE A 151 -18.41 13.42 7.75
CA ILE A 151 -19.06 13.79 6.48
C ILE A 151 -20.47 14.34 6.70
N GLU A 152 -21.20 13.81 7.68
CA GLU A 152 -22.54 14.27 8.06
C GLU A 152 -22.58 15.65 8.74
N LYS A 153 -21.42 16.21 9.10
CA LYS A 153 -21.26 17.53 9.71
C LYS A 153 -20.51 18.54 8.83
N LYS A 154 -20.09 18.14 7.62
CA LYS A 154 -19.38 19.03 6.69
C LYS A 154 -20.36 19.97 5.98
N THR A 155 -19.98 21.25 5.88
CA THR A 155 -20.67 22.24 5.06
C THR A 155 -19.99 22.41 3.71
N GLU A 156 -20.68 23.04 2.75
CA GLU A 156 -20.07 23.43 1.47
C GLU A 156 -18.88 24.38 1.67
N GLU A 157 -18.95 25.30 2.64
CA GLU A 157 -17.85 26.21 2.97
C GLU A 157 -16.60 25.45 3.47
N ASP A 158 -16.78 24.39 4.26
CA ASP A 158 -15.68 23.52 4.69
C ASP A 158 -15.00 22.86 3.48
N PHE A 159 -15.81 22.31 2.57
CA PHE A 159 -15.34 21.67 1.35
C PHE A 159 -14.58 22.66 0.46
N GLU A 160 -15.18 23.81 0.15
CA GLU A 160 -14.58 24.84 -0.71
C GLU A 160 -13.25 25.34 -0.14
N LYS A 161 -13.17 25.55 1.18
CA LYS A 161 -11.94 25.99 1.86
C LYS A 161 -10.77 25.02 1.68
N VAL A 162 -11.04 23.71 1.65
CA VAL A 162 -10.01 22.66 1.48
C VAL A 162 -9.71 22.43 0.00
N TYR A 163 -10.76 22.29 -0.81
CA TYR A 163 -10.68 21.97 -2.23
C TYR A 163 -9.97 23.08 -3.03
N THR A 164 -10.44 24.33 -2.91
CA THR A 164 -9.97 25.44 -3.77
C THR A 164 -8.48 25.72 -3.59
N ALA A 165 -7.96 25.67 -2.37
CA ALA A 165 -6.55 25.96 -2.09
C ALA A 165 -5.60 24.99 -2.81
N LYS A 166 -6.00 23.72 -2.95
CA LYS A 166 -5.21 22.65 -3.59
C LYS A 166 -5.50 22.53 -5.08
N VAL A 167 -6.77 22.39 -5.44
CA VAL A 167 -7.17 22.07 -6.81
C VAL A 167 -7.21 23.34 -7.67
N GLN A 168 -8.07 24.29 -7.33
CA GLN A 168 -8.17 25.56 -8.06
C GLN A 168 -6.84 26.33 -8.03
N GLY A 169 -6.13 26.29 -6.90
CA GLY A 169 -4.82 26.90 -6.75
C GLY A 169 -3.77 26.30 -7.69
N LEU A 170 -3.75 24.98 -7.89
CA LEU A 170 -2.88 24.34 -8.87
C LEU A 170 -3.26 24.73 -10.30
N GLU A 171 -4.53 24.66 -10.64
CA GLU A 171 -5.03 25.05 -11.97
C GLU A 171 -4.63 26.48 -12.32
N ASN A 172 -4.82 27.41 -11.38
CA ASN A 172 -4.43 28.80 -11.56
C ASN A 172 -2.92 28.97 -11.80
N LEU A 173 -2.07 28.25 -11.04
CA LEU A 173 -0.62 28.29 -11.24
C LEU A 173 -0.21 27.75 -12.61
N LEU A 174 -0.79 26.62 -13.02
CA LEU A 174 -0.53 26.03 -14.34
C LEU A 174 -0.97 26.95 -15.48
N ASN A 175 -2.07 27.68 -15.31
CA ASN A 175 -2.53 28.69 -16.28
C ASN A 175 -1.66 29.95 -16.33
N CYS A 176 -0.83 30.21 -15.30
CA CYS A 176 0.09 31.35 -15.29
C CYS A 176 1.45 31.05 -15.93
N VAL A 177 1.74 29.80 -16.28
CA VAL A 177 3.03 29.38 -16.82
C VAL A 177 2.86 28.72 -18.18
N ASN A 178 3.87 28.86 -19.06
CA ASN A 178 3.89 28.08 -20.28
C ASN A 178 4.30 26.64 -19.93
N PRO A 179 3.42 25.64 -20.09
CA PRO A 179 3.72 24.27 -19.65
C PRO A 179 4.88 23.64 -20.42
N ASN A 180 5.18 24.10 -21.65
CA ASN A 180 6.34 23.61 -22.42
C ASN A 180 7.69 24.10 -21.87
N GLN A 181 7.69 25.14 -21.03
CA GLN A 181 8.89 25.64 -20.36
C GLN A 181 9.07 25.03 -18.96
N LEU A 182 8.05 24.33 -18.46
CA LEU A 182 8.07 23.74 -17.14
C LEU A 182 8.96 22.50 -17.12
N GLN A 183 9.99 22.54 -16.30
CA GLN A 183 10.93 21.45 -16.07
C GLN A 183 10.56 20.64 -14.82
N HIS A 184 9.91 21.28 -13.83
CA HIS A 184 9.55 20.63 -12.57
C HIS A 184 8.13 20.97 -12.13
N LEU A 185 7.36 19.96 -11.73
CA LEU A 185 6.06 20.11 -11.09
C LEU A 185 6.00 19.21 -9.85
N VAL A 186 6.13 19.81 -8.67
CA VAL A 186 6.12 19.09 -7.39
C VAL A 186 4.84 19.43 -6.64
N LEU A 187 4.02 18.41 -6.35
CA LEU A 187 2.73 18.57 -5.68
C LEU A 187 2.79 17.99 -4.27
N PHE A 188 2.44 18.79 -3.26
CA PHE A 188 2.31 18.33 -1.89
C PHE A 188 0.93 17.71 -1.71
N SER A 189 0.88 16.39 -1.92
CA SER A 189 -0.27 15.55 -1.64
C SER A 189 -0.18 15.00 -0.19
N SER A 190 -1.02 14.03 0.14
CA SER A 190 -1.05 13.39 1.46
C SER A 190 -1.41 11.91 1.34
N VAL A 191 -0.89 11.09 2.25
CA VAL A 191 -1.33 9.69 2.43
C VAL A 191 -2.85 9.56 2.59
N THR A 192 -3.54 10.59 3.09
CA THR A 192 -5.01 10.63 3.19
C THR A 192 -5.70 10.55 1.82
N GLY A 193 -5.08 11.05 0.75
CA GLY A 193 -5.63 10.90 -0.61
C GLY A 193 -5.67 9.44 -1.09
N PHE A 194 -4.74 8.62 -0.59
CA PHE A 194 -4.60 7.22 -0.98
C PHE A 194 -5.34 6.26 -0.04
N TYR A 195 -5.18 6.42 1.28
CA TYR A 195 -5.73 5.51 2.30
C TYR A 195 -7.04 6.00 2.92
N GLY A 196 -7.38 7.29 2.75
CA GLY A 196 -8.46 7.94 3.50
C GLY A 196 -8.09 8.23 4.95
N ASN A 197 -8.87 9.09 5.59
CA ASN A 197 -8.79 9.35 7.04
C ASN A 197 -10.17 9.85 7.53
N PRO A 198 -10.71 9.31 8.63
CA PRO A 198 -11.98 9.79 9.18
C PRO A 198 -11.97 11.30 9.41
N GLY A 199 -13.04 11.97 8.95
CA GLY A 199 -13.19 13.42 9.06
C GLY A 199 -12.53 14.26 7.96
N GLN A 200 -11.82 13.61 7.02
CA GLN A 200 -11.00 14.29 6.00
C GLN A 200 -11.42 13.93 4.56
N SER A 201 -12.73 13.78 4.30
CA SER A 201 -13.24 13.39 2.97
C SER A 201 -12.86 14.38 1.85
N ASP A 202 -13.07 15.67 2.07
CA ASP A 202 -12.68 16.76 1.17
C ASP A 202 -11.17 16.84 0.96
N TYR A 203 -10.40 16.67 2.04
CA TYR A 203 -8.95 16.64 1.97
C TYR A 203 -8.44 15.42 1.19
N ALA A 204 -9.04 14.23 1.38
CA ALA A 204 -8.73 13.04 0.59
C ALA A 204 -9.00 13.30 -0.91
N ILE A 205 -10.18 13.84 -1.24
CA ILE A 205 -10.56 14.20 -2.62
C ILE A 205 -9.53 15.17 -3.22
N ALA A 206 -9.23 16.26 -2.53
CA ALA A 206 -8.31 17.29 -3.05
C ALA A 206 -6.90 16.74 -3.30
N ASN A 207 -6.38 15.90 -2.40
CA ASN A 207 -5.05 15.29 -2.57
C ASN A 207 -5.04 14.21 -3.68
N GLU A 208 -6.10 13.42 -3.82
CA GLU A 208 -6.17 12.43 -4.89
C GLU A 208 -6.32 13.10 -6.27
N ILE A 209 -7.00 14.24 -6.36
CA ILE A 209 -7.00 15.06 -7.58
C ILE A 209 -5.59 15.53 -7.91
N LEU A 210 -4.79 15.99 -6.94
CA LEU A 210 -3.38 16.33 -7.18
C LEU A 210 -2.59 15.12 -7.70
N ASN A 211 -2.80 13.94 -7.11
CA ASN A 211 -2.16 12.70 -7.55
C ASN A 211 -2.47 12.41 -9.02
N LYS A 212 -3.75 12.45 -9.42
CA LYS A 212 -4.15 12.21 -10.81
C LYS A 212 -3.69 13.30 -11.77
N SER A 213 -3.70 14.56 -11.33
CA SER A 213 -3.16 15.69 -12.10
C SER A 213 -1.66 15.53 -12.40
N ALA A 214 -0.87 14.98 -11.47
CA ALA A 214 0.53 14.66 -11.73
C ALA A 214 0.70 13.63 -12.87
N HIS A 215 -0.09 12.54 -12.85
CA HIS A 215 -0.06 11.53 -13.91
C HIS A 215 -0.47 12.12 -15.28
N ILE A 216 -1.55 12.90 -15.32
CA ILE A 216 -2.04 13.55 -16.55
C ILE A 216 -1.01 14.53 -17.11
N PHE A 217 -0.40 15.36 -16.24
CA PHE A 217 0.61 16.32 -16.66
C PHE A 217 1.88 15.62 -17.15
N LYS A 218 2.34 14.57 -16.46
CA LYS A 218 3.52 13.77 -16.87
C LYS A 218 3.31 13.11 -18.24
N GLN A 219 2.13 12.56 -18.48
CA GLN A 219 1.77 11.97 -19.77
C GLN A 219 1.79 13.00 -20.89
N SER A 220 1.30 14.22 -20.61
CA SER A 220 1.24 15.32 -21.59
C SER A 220 2.60 15.98 -21.83
N TYR A 221 3.46 16.03 -20.82
CA TYR A 221 4.79 16.66 -20.85
C TYR A 221 5.88 15.70 -20.32
N PRO A 222 6.25 14.64 -21.08
CA PRO A 222 7.14 13.58 -20.58
C PRO A 222 8.51 14.07 -20.13
N SER A 223 9.03 15.16 -20.71
CA SER A 223 10.31 15.76 -20.34
C SER A 223 10.30 16.45 -18.97
N CYS A 224 9.13 16.94 -18.53
CA CYS A 224 8.97 17.57 -17.22
C CYS A 224 9.12 16.51 -16.11
N HIS A 225 9.87 16.84 -15.07
CA HIS A 225 9.91 16.04 -13.85
C HIS A 225 8.69 16.40 -12.99
N VAL A 226 7.71 15.51 -12.96
CA VAL A 226 6.47 15.67 -12.22
C VAL A 226 6.44 14.67 -11.09
N VAL A 227 6.13 15.10 -9.88
CA VAL A 227 5.93 14.19 -8.74
C VAL A 227 4.86 14.74 -7.79
N ALA A 228 3.86 13.90 -7.48
CA ALA A 228 2.95 14.09 -6.36
C ALA A 228 3.45 13.30 -5.15
N ILE A 229 3.88 14.02 -4.12
CA ILE A 229 4.40 13.42 -2.89
C ILE A 229 3.26 13.31 -1.88
N ASN A 230 2.86 12.07 -1.58
CA ASN A 230 1.84 11.73 -0.60
C ASN A 230 2.51 11.68 0.77
N TRP A 231 2.58 12.85 1.42
CA TRP A 231 3.24 13.00 2.72
C TRP A 231 2.44 12.33 3.84
N GLY A 232 3.14 11.59 4.69
CA GLY A 232 2.69 11.18 6.02
C GLY A 232 2.71 12.33 7.03
N ALA A 233 2.51 12.01 8.31
CA ALA A 233 2.50 13.01 9.38
C ALA A 233 3.89 13.63 9.58
N TRP A 234 3.98 14.96 9.60
CA TRP A 234 5.22 15.70 9.88
C TRP A 234 5.33 16.10 11.35
N ASP A 235 6.56 16.26 11.85
CA ASP A 235 6.83 16.73 13.22
C ASP A 235 6.49 18.22 13.46
N SER A 236 5.88 18.87 12.46
CA SER A 236 5.52 20.29 12.43
C SER A 236 4.32 20.53 11.50
N GLY A 237 3.82 21.76 11.48
CA GLY A 237 2.70 22.19 10.64
C GLY A 237 1.36 21.76 11.22
N MET A 238 0.68 20.83 10.55
CA MET A 238 -0.70 20.43 10.84
C MET A 238 -0.85 19.43 12.00
N VAL A 239 0.25 19.01 12.63
CA VAL A 239 0.26 18.02 13.72
C VAL A 239 0.45 18.71 15.07
N THR A 240 -0.56 18.63 15.94
CA THR A 240 -0.49 19.14 17.32
C THR A 240 0.17 18.13 18.27
N ALA A 241 0.54 18.56 19.47
CA ALA A 241 1.15 17.68 20.48
C ALA A 241 0.23 16.52 20.88
N GLU A 242 -1.09 16.73 20.90
CA GLU A 242 -2.11 15.71 21.17
C GLU A 242 -2.17 14.68 20.03
N LEU A 243 -2.11 15.13 18.78
CA LEU A 243 -2.08 14.25 17.61
C LEU A 243 -0.80 13.39 17.59
N LYS A 244 0.35 13.92 18.03
CA LYS A 244 1.59 13.13 18.13
C LYS A 244 1.44 11.91 19.05
N LYS A 245 0.75 12.06 20.19
CA LYS A 245 0.48 10.94 21.11
C LYS A 245 -0.38 9.87 20.46
N ILE A 246 -1.45 10.29 19.76
CA ILE A 246 -2.34 9.36 19.03
C ILE A 246 -1.58 8.62 17.92
N PHE A 247 -0.68 9.31 17.21
CA PHE A 247 0.16 8.67 16.19
C PHE A 247 1.12 7.64 16.78
N GLN A 248 1.75 7.95 17.92
CA GLN A 248 2.60 6.99 18.64
C GLN A 248 1.82 5.75 19.09
N GLU A 249 0.64 5.92 19.69
CA GLU A 249 -0.24 4.82 20.09
C GLU A 249 -0.65 3.94 18.91
N ARG A 250 -0.79 4.54 17.72
CA ARG A 250 -1.15 3.85 16.47
C ARG A 250 0.07 3.35 15.67
N LYS A 251 1.29 3.47 16.21
CA LYS A 251 2.56 3.13 15.53
C LYS A 251 2.70 3.81 14.15
N ILE A 252 2.20 5.03 14.02
CA ILE A 252 2.37 5.88 12.84
C ILE A 252 3.65 6.71 13.04
N ASP A 253 4.65 6.52 12.19
CA ASP A 253 5.90 7.28 12.28
C ASP A 253 5.65 8.73 11.87
N ILE A 254 6.25 9.64 12.64
CA ILE A 254 6.26 11.07 12.37
C ILE A 254 7.55 11.40 11.63
N ILE A 255 7.43 12.08 10.49
CA ILE A 255 8.53 12.49 9.64
C ILE A 255 9.23 13.70 10.28
N PRO A 256 10.51 13.58 10.67
CA PRO A 256 11.28 14.74 11.12
C PRO A 256 11.43 15.75 9.98
N ILE A 257 11.35 17.05 10.29
CA ILE A 257 11.33 18.13 9.28
C ILE A 257 12.53 18.04 8.32
N ALA A 258 13.74 17.91 8.87
CA ALA A 258 14.95 17.85 8.07
C ALA A 258 14.98 16.62 7.13
N VAL A 259 14.43 15.49 7.58
CA VAL A 259 14.35 14.26 6.80
C VAL A 259 13.34 14.44 5.66
N GLY A 260 12.14 14.94 5.94
CA GLY A 260 11.14 15.17 4.90
C GLY A 260 11.62 16.17 3.84
N ALA A 261 12.25 17.28 4.27
CA ALA A 261 12.82 18.26 3.35
C ALA A 261 13.93 17.66 2.47
N GLN A 262 14.77 16.79 3.05
CA GLN A 262 15.78 16.04 2.30
C GLN A 262 15.15 15.07 1.28
N MET A 263 14.06 14.39 1.65
CA MET A 263 13.37 13.46 0.76
C MET A 263 12.76 14.18 -0.44
N LEU A 264 12.20 15.38 -0.28
CA LEU A 264 11.73 16.16 -1.43
C LEU A 264 12.86 16.43 -2.43
N VAL A 265 14.04 16.84 -1.95
CA VAL A 265 15.19 17.09 -2.83
C VAL A 265 15.64 15.81 -3.53
N LYS A 266 15.60 14.67 -2.84
CA LYS A 266 15.93 13.36 -3.42
C LYS A 266 14.94 12.95 -4.51
N GLU A 267 13.64 13.21 -4.31
CA GLU A 267 12.62 12.93 -5.32
C GLU A 267 12.76 13.79 -6.57
N MET A 268 13.47 14.92 -6.50
CA MET A 268 13.77 15.74 -7.68
C MET A 268 14.96 15.22 -8.50
N ASP A 269 15.66 14.16 -8.05
CA ASP A 269 16.75 13.53 -8.80
C ASP A 269 16.26 12.89 -10.11
N ASN A 270 17.07 12.96 -11.15
CA ASN A 270 16.73 12.39 -12.46
C ASN A 270 16.53 10.87 -12.43
N THR A 271 17.09 10.14 -11.45
CA THR A 271 16.78 8.71 -11.27
C THR A 271 15.31 8.45 -10.99
N ASN A 272 14.60 9.43 -10.43
CA ASN A 272 13.19 9.32 -10.05
C ASN A 272 12.26 9.94 -11.10
N HIS A 273 12.77 10.41 -12.24
CA HIS A 273 12.00 11.15 -13.26
C HIS A 273 10.75 10.39 -13.76
N ALA A 274 10.80 9.05 -13.80
CA ALA A 274 9.68 8.22 -14.22
C ALA A 274 8.55 8.12 -13.19
N THR A 275 8.81 8.46 -11.93
CA THR A 275 7.88 8.30 -10.81
C THR A 275 7.00 9.54 -10.65
N ALA A 276 5.77 9.48 -11.16
CA ALA A 276 4.82 10.59 -11.06
C ALA A 276 4.16 10.73 -9.67
N GLN A 277 4.23 9.69 -8.83
CA GLN A 277 3.59 9.66 -7.52
C GLN A 277 4.37 8.78 -6.55
N VAL A 278 4.59 9.26 -5.33
CA VAL A 278 5.31 8.54 -4.27
C VAL A 278 4.64 8.75 -2.92
N VAL A 279 4.75 7.79 -2.02
CA VAL A 279 4.37 7.90 -0.60
C VAL A 279 5.65 8.06 0.22
N ILE A 280 5.72 9.11 1.04
CA ILE A 280 6.80 9.31 2.01
C ILE A 280 6.18 9.40 3.40
N GLY A 281 6.39 8.36 4.21
CA GLY A 281 5.84 8.22 5.55
C GLY A 281 5.29 6.80 5.78
N SER A 282 4.76 6.54 6.99
CA SER A 282 4.07 5.29 7.27
C SER A 282 2.74 5.22 6.50
N PRO A 283 2.36 4.04 5.99
CA PRO A 283 1.02 3.84 5.46
C PRO A 283 -0.01 4.08 6.56
N LEU A 284 -1.14 4.70 6.22
CA LEU A 284 -2.28 4.70 7.13
C LEU A 284 -2.90 3.30 7.06
N VAL A 285 -2.63 2.49 8.07
CA VAL A 285 -3.24 1.17 8.19
C VAL A 285 -4.73 1.39 8.52
N PRO A 286 -5.68 0.84 7.73
CA PRO A 286 -7.10 0.93 8.05
C PRO A 286 -7.33 0.44 9.48
N MET A 287 -8.07 1.20 10.29
CA MET A 287 -8.48 0.73 11.60
C MET A 287 -9.24 -0.59 11.43
N ALA A 288 -8.91 -1.58 12.25
CA ALA A 288 -9.63 -2.83 12.29
C ALA A 288 -11.13 -2.54 12.49
N ALA A 289 -11.98 -3.19 11.71
CA ALA A 289 -13.43 -3.06 11.86
C ALA A 289 -13.83 -3.29 13.33
N GLU A 290 -14.67 -2.41 13.88
CA GLU A 290 -15.29 -2.67 15.17
C GLU A 290 -16.18 -3.90 15.05
N LEU A 291 -15.95 -4.89 15.92
CA LEU A 291 -16.77 -6.08 15.99
C LEU A 291 -17.96 -5.80 16.89
N ASP A 292 -19.15 -5.77 16.29
CA ASP A 292 -20.39 -5.89 17.05
C ASP A 292 -20.61 -7.33 17.54
N SER A 293 -21.61 -7.51 18.40
CA SER A 293 -22.01 -8.83 18.92
C SER A 293 -22.96 -9.60 18.01
N GLU A 294 -23.43 -9.00 16.90
CA GLU A 294 -24.40 -9.63 16.01
C GLU A 294 -23.68 -10.60 15.06
N LEU A 295 -24.15 -11.86 15.01
CA LEU A 295 -23.61 -12.86 14.09
C LEU A 295 -24.37 -12.84 12.76
N ARG A 296 -23.63 -12.77 11.66
CA ARG A 296 -24.18 -12.64 10.31
C ARG A 296 -23.79 -13.82 9.41
N THR A 297 -24.57 -13.98 8.35
CA THR A 297 -24.27 -14.90 7.25
C THR A 297 -24.19 -14.11 5.95
N TYR A 298 -23.13 -14.34 5.20
CA TYR A 298 -22.89 -13.71 3.90
C TYR A 298 -22.96 -14.74 2.79
N ARG A 299 -23.40 -14.29 1.62
CA ARG A 299 -23.39 -15.09 0.40
C ARG A 299 -22.76 -14.29 -0.73
N ILE A 300 -21.66 -14.80 -1.26
CA ILE A 300 -20.90 -14.18 -2.34
C ILE A 300 -21.08 -15.04 -3.59
N ARG A 301 -21.44 -14.41 -4.71
CA ARG A 301 -21.59 -15.06 -6.01
C ARG A 301 -20.34 -14.82 -6.85
N ARG A 302 -19.82 -15.88 -7.47
CA ARG A 302 -18.68 -15.82 -8.40
C ARG A 302 -19.00 -16.58 -9.68
N GLN A 303 -18.66 -15.97 -10.81
CA GLN A 303 -18.60 -16.64 -12.11
C GLN A 303 -17.12 -16.85 -12.44
N MET A 304 -16.76 -18.08 -12.82
CA MET A 304 -15.39 -18.48 -13.14
C MET A 304 -15.35 -19.00 -14.56
N THR A 305 -14.44 -18.47 -15.37
CA THR A 305 -14.17 -18.93 -16.74
C THR A 305 -12.67 -19.19 -16.89
N LEU A 306 -12.29 -20.00 -17.88
CA LEU A 306 -10.87 -20.23 -18.22
C LEU A 306 -10.19 -18.93 -18.67
N GLU A 307 -10.89 -18.12 -19.46
CA GLU A 307 -10.37 -16.84 -19.96
C GLU A 307 -10.01 -15.87 -18.83
N ALA A 308 -10.86 -15.79 -17.80
CA ALA A 308 -10.62 -14.92 -16.65
C ALA A 308 -9.58 -15.49 -15.65
N ASN A 309 -9.14 -16.74 -15.83
CA ASN A 309 -8.22 -17.42 -14.93
C ASN A 309 -7.17 -18.24 -15.71
N PRO A 310 -6.21 -17.58 -16.39
CA PRO A 310 -5.26 -18.24 -17.28
C PRO A 310 -4.44 -19.35 -16.61
N PHE A 311 -4.10 -19.20 -15.32
CA PHE A 311 -3.35 -20.20 -14.55
C PHE A 311 -4.02 -21.59 -14.51
N LEU A 312 -5.32 -21.70 -14.77
CA LEU A 312 -6.02 -23.00 -14.77
C LEU A 312 -5.50 -23.93 -15.88
N GLN A 313 -4.97 -23.37 -16.98
CA GLN A 313 -4.33 -24.18 -18.02
C GLN A 313 -3.10 -24.93 -17.48
N ASP A 314 -2.47 -24.37 -16.45
CA ASP A 314 -1.31 -24.93 -15.77
C ASP A 314 -1.69 -25.84 -14.58
N HIS A 315 -2.97 -26.08 -14.33
CA HIS A 315 -3.44 -27.01 -13.30
C HIS A 315 -4.50 -27.95 -13.90
N THR A 316 -4.00 -28.90 -14.69
CA THR A 316 -4.80 -29.83 -15.50
C THR A 316 -4.62 -31.26 -14.99
N ILE A 317 -5.71 -31.88 -14.54
CA ILE A 317 -5.72 -33.27 -14.06
C ILE A 317 -6.48 -34.11 -15.07
N ALA A 318 -5.91 -35.22 -15.54
CA ALA A 318 -6.55 -36.08 -16.55
C ALA A 318 -7.05 -35.30 -17.78
N GLY A 319 -6.22 -34.36 -18.27
CA GLY A 319 -6.53 -33.52 -19.43
C GLY A 319 -7.61 -32.44 -19.20
N SER A 320 -8.19 -32.34 -18.01
CA SER A 320 -9.19 -31.32 -17.68
C SER A 320 -8.63 -30.26 -16.73
N PRO A 321 -8.79 -28.95 -17.00
CA PRO A 321 -8.42 -27.92 -16.04
C PRO A 321 -9.29 -28.02 -14.77
N VAL A 322 -8.65 -27.98 -13.60
CA VAL A 322 -9.31 -28.11 -12.29
C VAL A 322 -8.91 -26.94 -11.42
N LEU A 323 -9.84 -26.38 -10.65
CA LEU A 323 -9.50 -25.36 -9.65
C LEU A 323 -8.61 -25.97 -8.56
N PRO A 324 -7.40 -25.46 -8.30
CA PRO A 324 -6.59 -25.90 -7.17
C PRO A 324 -7.36 -25.71 -5.85
N ALA A 325 -7.25 -26.70 -4.96
CA ALA A 325 -7.88 -26.63 -3.64
C ALA A 325 -7.38 -25.42 -2.83
N THR A 326 -6.13 -25.04 -3.04
CA THR A 326 -5.48 -23.86 -2.46
C THR A 326 -6.09 -22.56 -2.99
N CYS A 327 -6.37 -22.45 -4.29
CA CYS A 327 -7.09 -21.31 -4.88
C CYS A 327 -8.53 -21.20 -4.34
N ALA A 328 -9.21 -22.33 -4.15
CA ALA A 328 -10.53 -22.34 -3.52
C ALA A 328 -10.46 -21.84 -2.06
N MET A 329 -9.46 -22.29 -1.30
CA MET A 329 -9.24 -21.82 0.06
C MET A 329 -8.89 -20.33 0.11
N THR A 330 -8.04 -19.82 -0.79
CA THR A 330 -7.72 -18.38 -0.84
C THR A 330 -8.90 -17.52 -1.27
N TRP A 331 -9.85 -18.04 -2.07
CA TRP A 331 -11.11 -17.33 -2.29
C TRP A 331 -11.89 -17.18 -0.98
N ILE A 332 -11.98 -18.23 -0.17
CA ILE A 332 -12.61 -18.15 1.16
C ILE A 332 -11.88 -17.12 2.04
N ILE A 333 -10.55 -17.22 2.13
CA ILE A 333 -9.72 -16.34 2.97
C ILE A 333 -9.89 -14.88 2.57
N ASN A 334 -9.69 -14.56 1.30
CA ASN A 334 -9.74 -13.19 0.81
C ASN A 334 -11.13 -12.58 0.99
N ALA A 335 -12.19 -13.37 0.85
CA ALA A 335 -13.55 -12.91 1.11
C ALA A 335 -13.76 -12.58 2.60
N CYS A 336 -13.29 -13.42 3.52
CA CYS A 336 -13.36 -13.16 4.95
C CYS A 336 -12.55 -11.91 5.35
N GLU A 337 -11.34 -11.74 4.82
CA GLU A 337 -10.51 -10.55 5.10
C GLU A 337 -11.10 -9.25 4.53
N GLN A 338 -11.81 -9.33 3.38
CA GLN A 338 -12.52 -8.18 2.81
C GLN A 338 -13.76 -7.79 3.63
N LEU A 339 -14.45 -8.76 4.23
CA LEU A 339 -15.54 -8.48 5.17
C LEU A 339 -15.03 -7.84 6.47
N TYR A 340 -13.77 -8.11 6.83
CA TYR A 340 -13.15 -7.67 8.08
C TYR A 340 -11.80 -6.98 7.87
N PRO A 341 -11.77 -5.75 7.31
CA PRO A 341 -10.54 -4.99 7.16
C PRO A 341 -9.79 -4.86 8.49
N GLY A 342 -8.47 -5.07 8.44
CA GLY A 342 -7.59 -5.06 9.62
C GLY A 342 -7.48 -6.39 10.37
N TYR A 343 -8.22 -7.42 9.96
CA TYR A 343 -8.02 -8.80 10.41
C TYR A 343 -7.40 -9.65 9.30
N ARG A 344 -6.56 -10.61 9.68
CA ARG A 344 -5.91 -11.55 8.77
C ARG A 344 -6.18 -12.98 9.19
N LEU A 345 -6.19 -13.91 8.24
CA LEU A 345 -6.23 -15.32 8.59
C LEU A 345 -5.02 -15.67 9.47
N PHE A 346 -5.26 -16.16 10.69
CA PHE A 346 -4.20 -16.84 11.43
C PHE A 346 -4.22 -18.35 11.13
N ASN A 347 -5.38 -18.98 11.25
CA ASN A 347 -5.51 -20.42 10.99
C ASN A 347 -6.85 -20.80 10.41
N TYR A 348 -6.88 -21.94 9.71
CA TYR A 348 -8.11 -22.64 9.39
C TYR A 348 -8.02 -24.11 9.81
N GLN A 349 -9.18 -24.72 10.04
CA GLN A 349 -9.33 -26.10 10.46
C GLN A 349 -10.39 -26.81 9.64
N ASP A 350 -10.28 -28.15 9.60
CA ASP A 350 -11.22 -29.03 8.93
C ASP A 350 -11.52 -28.62 7.47
N PHE A 351 -10.47 -28.19 6.74
CA PHE A 351 -10.62 -27.95 5.31
C PHE A 351 -10.89 -29.27 4.59
N LYS A 352 -11.94 -29.31 3.77
CA LYS A 352 -12.36 -30.51 3.03
C LYS A 352 -12.59 -30.20 1.56
N VAL A 353 -12.03 -31.03 0.70
CA VAL A 353 -12.41 -31.14 -0.72
C VAL A 353 -13.56 -32.13 -0.80
N LEU A 354 -14.78 -31.62 -1.03
CA LEU A 354 -16.00 -32.42 -1.14
C LEU A 354 -16.24 -32.85 -2.59
N LYS A 355 -16.03 -31.92 -3.52
CA LYS A 355 -16.06 -32.15 -4.97
C LYS A 355 -15.25 -31.08 -5.69
N GLY A 356 -14.24 -31.49 -6.46
CA GLY A 356 -13.46 -30.55 -7.28
C GLY A 356 -14.31 -29.75 -8.26
N ILE A 357 -13.81 -28.58 -8.66
CA ILE A 357 -14.41 -27.75 -9.72
C ILE A 357 -13.59 -27.97 -10.99
N THR A 358 -14.20 -28.62 -11.98
CA THR A 358 -13.57 -28.95 -13.26
C THR A 358 -14.14 -28.06 -14.35
N PHE A 359 -13.27 -27.46 -15.16
CA PHE A 359 -13.65 -26.54 -16.22
C PHE A 359 -13.86 -27.31 -17.53
N ASN A 360 -15.05 -27.89 -17.67
CA ASN A 360 -15.52 -28.59 -18.86
C ASN A 360 -16.99 -28.22 -19.13
N GLU A 361 -17.66 -28.92 -20.05
CA GLU A 361 -19.08 -28.68 -20.40
C GLU A 361 -20.05 -28.84 -19.23
N THR A 362 -19.63 -29.47 -18.12
CA THR A 362 -20.44 -29.65 -16.91
C THR A 362 -20.23 -28.56 -15.86
N LEU A 363 -19.36 -27.58 -16.12
CA LEU A 363 -19.08 -26.47 -15.21
C LEU A 363 -20.35 -25.66 -14.93
N ALA A 364 -20.64 -25.42 -13.64
CA ALA A 364 -21.74 -24.57 -13.25
C ALA A 364 -21.47 -23.11 -13.65
N LYS A 365 -22.49 -22.42 -14.17
CA LYS A 365 -22.39 -20.99 -14.53
C LYS A 365 -22.03 -20.11 -13.34
N GLU A 366 -22.50 -20.48 -12.15
CA GLU A 366 -22.32 -19.70 -10.92
C GLU A 366 -21.91 -20.59 -9.77
N HIS A 367 -21.01 -20.06 -8.95
CA HIS A 367 -20.57 -20.63 -7.69
C HIS A 367 -20.87 -19.66 -6.56
N PHE A 368 -21.18 -20.20 -5.39
CA PHE A 368 -21.58 -19.46 -4.21
C PHE A 368 -20.65 -19.79 -3.06
N LEU A 369 -20.10 -18.75 -2.45
CA LEU A 369 -19.40 -18.83 -1.18
C LEU A 369 -20.35 -18.35 -0.09
N GLU A 370 -20.72 -19.25 0.81
CA GLU A 370 -21.48 -18.95 2.02
C GLU A 370 -20.51 -18.85 3.19
N ILE A 371 -20.57 -17.77 3.95
CA ILE A 371 -19.74 -17.49 5.14
C ILE A 371 -20.68 -17.24 6.31
N GLU A 372 -20.52 -18.01 7.38
CA GLU A 372 -21.32 -17.95 8.61
C GLU A 372 -20.40 -17.57 9.77
N GLU A 373 -20.71 -16.51 10.49
CA GLU A 373 -20.02 -16.13 11.72
C GLU A 373 -20.38 -17.06 12.87
N ILE A 374 -19.36 -17.63 13.51
CA ILE A 374 -19.51 -18.52 14.67
C ILE A 374 -19.37 -17.70 15.96
N SER A 375 -18.32 -16.89 16.06
CA SER A 375 -18.04 -16.09 17.25
C SER A 375 -17.17 -14.87 16.92
N LYS A 376 -17.30 -13.82 17.75
CA LYS A 376 -16.46 -12.61 17.73
C LYS A 376 -15.98 -12.37 19.15
N VAL A 377 -14.67 -12.25 19.35
CA VAL A 377 -14.07 -12.08 20.68
C VAL A 377 -13.38 -10.73 20.75
N ASN A 378 -13.97 -9.78 21.51
CA ASN A 378 -13.40 -8.51 21.98
C ASN A 378 -12.37 -7.82 21.06
N LEU A 379 -12.67 -7.65 19.77
CA LEU A 379 -11.79 -7.03 18.76
C LEU A 379 -10.48 -7.79 18.44
N GLU A 380 -10.28 -8.99 19.00
CA GLU A 380 -9.08 -9.78 18.82
C GLU A 380 -9.22 -10.77 17.67
N ARG A 381 -10.33 -11.50 17.62
CA ARG A 381 -10.53 -12.59 16.65
C ARG A 381 -11.97 -12.85 16.26
N ILE A 382 -12.12 -13.46 15.08
CA ILE A 382 -13.39 -13.83 14.46
C ILE A 382 -13.30 -15.28 14.00
N GLU A 383 -14.25 -16.10 14.44
CA GLU A 383 -14.38 -17.49 14.02
C GLU A 383 -15.50 -17.58 12.98
N LEU A 384 -15.20 -18.18 11.83
CA LEU A 384 -16.07 -18.25 10.66
C LEU A 384 -16.16 -19.68 10.14
N LYS A 385 -17.30 -20.04 9.57
CA LYS A 385 -17.46 -21.26 8.77
C LYS A 385 -17.75 -20.87 7.34
N ALA A 386 -17.10 -21.52 6.39
CA ALA A 386 -17.29 -21.23 4.98
C ALA A 386 -17.55 -22.48 4.14
N LYS A 387 -18.37 -22.33 3.10
CA LYS A 387 -18.64 -23.37 2.12
C LYS A 387 -18.73 -22.79 0.71
N ILE A 388 -18.09 -23.46 -0.23
CA ILE A 388 -18.25 -23.20 -1.67
C ILE A 388 -19.23 -24.23 -2.23
N SER A 389 -20.23 -23.77 -2.97
CA SER A 389 -21.24 -24.61 -3.62
C SER A 389 -21.59 -24.10 -5.02
N SER A 390 -22.22 -24.97 -5.82
CA SER A 390 -22.86 -24.60 -7.08
C SER A 390 -24.22 -25.26 -7.20
N LYS A 391 -25.01 -24.87 -8.20
CA LYS A 391 -26.26 -25.55 -8.56
C LYS A 391 -26.10 -26.23 -9.92
N ASN A 392 -26.55 -27.47 -10.04
CA ASN A 392 -26.66 -28.12 -11.34
C ASN A 392 -27.88 -27.58 -12.13
N PRO A 393 -28.05 -27.96 -13.42
CA PRO A 393 -29.20 -27.51 -14.22
C PRO A 393 -30.57 -27.86 -13.63
N GLN A 394 -30.66 -28.91 -12.80
CA GLN A 394 -31.88 -29.32 -12.10
C GLN A 394 -32.09 -28.59 -10.75
N GLY A 395 -31.24 -27.61 -10.41
CA GLY A 395 -31.34 -26.81 -9.18
C GLY A 395 -30.79 -27.47 -7.91
N ARG A 396 -30.24 -28.69 -7.98
CA ARG A 396 -29.63 -29.39 -6.84
C ARG A 396 -28.28 -28.77 -6.50
N ILE A 397 -28.05 -28.55 -5.20
CA ILE A 397 -26.82 -27.99 -4.65
C ILE A 397 -25.72 -29.05 -4.64
N HIS A 398 -24.55 -28.70 -5.15
CA HIS A 398 -23.31 -29.46 -5.02
C HIS A 398 -22.34 -28.67 -4.15
N PHE A 399 -21.87 -29.27 -3.05
CA PHE A 399 -20.83 -28.67 -2.21
C PHE A 399 -19.46 -29.05 -2.74
N HIS A 400 -18.57 -28.07 -2.83
CA HIS A 400 -17.23 -28.24 -3.41
C HIS A 400 -16.14 -28.22 -2.33
N PHE A 401 -16.16 -27.22 -1.45
CA PHE A 401 -15.14 -27.01 -0.42
C PHE A 401 -15.77 -26.49 0.87
N SER A 402 -15.16 -26.80 2.00
CA SER A 402 -15.56 -26.20 3.29
C SER A 402 -14.38 -26.06 4.24
N ALA A 403 -14.40 -25.04 5.11
CA ALA A 403 -13.42 -24.83 6.17
C ALA A 403 -14.02 -24.07 7.37
N GLN A 404 -13.35 -24.13 8.51
CA GLN A 404 -13.53 -23.23 9.65
C GLN A 404 -12.30 -22.33 9.76
N LEU A 405 -12.49 -21.02 9.90
CA LEU A 405 -11.42 -20.03 9.84
C LEU A 405 -11.40 -19.24 11.13
N ASN A 406 -10.20 -18.86 11.55
CA ASN A 406 -9.95 -17.94 12.64
C ASN A 406 -9.12 -16.76 12.11
N LEU A 407 -9.78 -15.61 11.99
CA LEU A 407 -9.15 -14.35 11.63
C LEU A 407 -8.73 -13.63 12.90
N GLN A 408 -7.53 -13.07 12.92
CA GLN A 408 -6.97 -12.35 14.06
C GLN A 408 -6.49 -10.97 13.64
N ARG A 409 -6.60 -10.03 14.58
CA ARG A 409 -6.07 -8.67 14.39
C ARG A 409 -4.55 -8.62 14.50
N GLU A 410 -3.99 -9.39 15.42
CA GLU A 410 -2.55 -9.56 15.60
C GLU A 410 -2.19 -11.01 15.33
N ILE A 411 -1.26 -11.22 14.39
CA ILE A 411 -0.73 -12.55 14.08
C ILE A 411 0.37 -12.88 15.10
N PRO A 412 0.38 -14.09 15.69
CA PRO A 412 1.43 -14.52 16.60
C PRO A 412 2.83 -14.49 15.97
N ASP A 413 3.85 -14.39 16.83
CA ASP A 413 5.25 -14.39 16.40
C ASP A 413 5.62 -15.62 15.56
N VAL A 414 6.51 -15.40 14.60
CA VAL A 414 6.97 -16.43 13.65
C VAL A 414 7.75 -17.53 14.39
N PRO A 415 7.23 -18.78 14.43
CA PRO A 415 7.91 -19.88 15.09
C PRO A 415 9.11 -20.35 14.27
N THR A 416 9.99 -21.11 14.93
CA THR A 416 11.16 -21.73 14.29
C THR A 416 10.92 -23.23 14.13
N TYR A 417 11.26 -23.79 12.98
CA TYR A 417 11.14 -25.21 12.69
C TYR A 417 12.27 -25.99 13.36
N GLU A 418 11.93 -26.71 14.43
CA GLU A 418 12.91 -27.41 15.27
C GLU A 418 13.61 -28.56 14.55
N SER A 419 12.92 -29.24 13.63
CA SER A 419 13.44 -30.38 12.87
C SER A 419 14.11 -29.95 11.55
N LEU A 420 14.69 -28.74 11.50
CA LEU A 420 15.32 -28.20 10.30
C LEU A 420 16.44 -29.12 9.80
N ASN A 421 16.36 -29.54 8.53
CA ASN A 421 17.43 -30.27 7.85
C ASN A 421 17.52 -29.80 6.40
N LEU A 422 18.62 -29.12 6.06
CA LEU A 422 18.93 -28.64 4.72
C LEU A 422 20.18 -29.31 4.13
N GLU A 423 20.64 -30.42 4.73
CA GLU A 423 21.74 -31.20 4.17
C GLU A 423 21.30 -31.89 2.88
N GLU A 424 22.21 -31.95 1.92
CA GLU A 424 22.00 -32.54 0.60
C GLU A 424 22.41 -34.01 0.61
N ASP A 425 21.45 -34.93 0.45
CA ASP A 425 21.72 -36.37 0.41
C ASP A 425 22.05 -36.90 -0.99
N ASN A 426 21.76 -36.11 -2.03
CA ASN A 426 21.93 -36.44 -3.45
C ASN A 426 21.22 -37.73 -3.90
N ILE A 427 20.17 -38.18 -3.20
CA ILE A 427 19.37 -39.36 -3.58
C ILE A 427 18.52 -39.06 -4.82
N ILE A 428 17.89 -37.89 -4.87
CA ILE A 428 17.15 -37.39 -6.04
C ILE A 428 17.97 -36.29 -6.69
N THR A 429 18.51 -36.57 -7.88
CA THR A 429 19.34 -35.63 -8.65
C THR A 429 18.56 -34.81 -9.69
N ALA A 430 17.25 -35.03 -9.81
CA ALA A 430 16.40 -34.27 -10.71
C ALA A 430 16.32 -32.80 -10.27
N THR A 431 16.27 -31.88 -11.23
CA THR A 431 16.23 -30.44 -10.94
C THR A 431 15.17 -29.71 -11.77
N GLY A 432 14.56 -28.67 -11.19
CA GLY A 432 13.68 -27.76 -11.90
C GLY A 432 12.62 -28.46 -12.75
N LYS A 433 12.73 -28.28 -14.07
CA LYS A 433 11.78 -28.81 -15.05
C LYS A 433 11.73 -30.34 -15.11
N ASP A 434 12.76 -31.04 -14.63
CA ASP A 434 12.82 -32.51 -14.67
C ASP A 434 11.67 -33.17 -13.90
N PHE A 435 11.18 -32.51 -12.85
CA PHE A 435 10.03 -32.97 -12.05
C PHE A 435 8.70 -32.93 -12.83
N TYR A 436 8.65 -32.18 -13.93
CA TYR A 436 7.43 -31.84 -14.66
C TYR A 436 7.41 -32.34 -16.12
N GLN A 437 8.58 -32.62 -16.72
CA GLN A 437 8.70 -32.90 -18.17
C GLN A 437 8.92 -34.38 -18.55
N ASN A 438 9.28 -35.25 -17.61
CA ASN A 438 9.64 -36.65 -17.87
C ASN A 438 8.47 -37.67 -17.80
N GLY A 439 7.51 -37.55 -18.71
CA GLY A 439 6.51 -38.59 -18.98
C GLY A 439 5.67 -39.02 -17.75
N GLY A 440 5.08 -40.21 -17.80
CA GLY A 440 3.97 -40.57 -16.92
C GLY A 440 4.22 -40.72 -15.41
N ALA A 441 5.37 -40.27 -14.90
CA ALA A 441 5.75 -40.18 -13.49
C ALA A 441 5.80 -38.72 -12.97
N THR A 442 5.44 -37.73 -13.79
CA THR A 442 5.61 -36.31 -13.48
C THR A 442 4.46 -35.70 -12.70
N LEU A 443 4.75 -34.57 -12.06
CA LEU A 443 3.72 -33.64 -11.62
C LEU A 443 2.90 -33.15 -12.83
N PHE A 444 1.59 -33.01 -12.66
CA PHE A 444 0.65 -32.57 -13.71
C PHE A 444 0.66 -31.05 -13.96
N HIS A 445 1.42 -30.31 -13.15
CA HIS A 445 1.47 -28.85 -13.09
C HIS A 445 2.21 -28.23 -14.28
N GLY A 446 1.62 -27.19 -14.87
CA GLY A 446 2.19 -26.33 -15.90
C GLY A 446 2.95 -25.12 -15.32
N PRO A 447 3.54 -24.27 -16.18
CA PRO A 447 4.50 -23.22 -15.82
C PRO A 447 4.16 -22.36 -14.58
N ALA A 448 2.90 -21.98 -14.34
CA ALA A 448 2.52 -21.20 -13.16
C ALA A 448 2.80 -21.88 -11.80
N PHE A 449 3.07 -23.18 -11.79
CA PHE A 449 3.28 -24.00 -10.60
C PHE A 449 4.62 -24.79 -10.63
N GLN A 450 5.47 -24.60 -11.66
CA GLN A 450 6.70 -25.41 -11.86
C GLN A 450 7.91 -24.95 -11.05
N GLU A 451 7.75 -24.89 -9.73
CA GLU A 451 8.65 -24.12 -8.87
C GLU A 451 9.47 -24.90 -7.82
N ILE A 452 9.50 -26.23 -7.90
CA ILE A 452 10.54 -27.02 -7.22
C ILE A 452 11.86 -26.82 -7.97
N LYS A 453 12.90 -26.39 -7.27
CA LYS A 453 14.26 -26.30 -7.84
C LYS A 453 15.03 -27.60 -7.67
N ARG A 454 14.96 -28.22 -6.49
CA ARG A 454 15.59 -29.52 -6.19
C ARG A 454 15.05 -30.13 -4.91
N VAL A 455 15.30 -31.43 -4.72
CA VAL A 455 15.14 -32.13 -3.44
C VAL A 455 16.48 -32.05 -2.70
N LEU A 456 16.47 -31.61 -1.44
CA LEU A 456 17.68 -31.58 -0.61
C LEU A 456 17.89 -32.94 0.06
N ASN A 457 16.84 -33.45 0.71
CA ASN A 457 16.88 -34.75 1.34
C ASN A 457 15.54 -35.48 1.27
N ILE A 458 15.59 -36.81 1.34
CA ILE A 458 14.44 -37.70 1.32
C ILE A 458 14.67 -38.98 2.15
N SER A 459 13.68 -39.33 2.96
CA SER A 459 13.59 -40.58 3.73
C SER A 459 12.14 -41.09 3.71
N PRO A 460 11.85 -42.31 4.21
CA PRO A 460 10.48 -42.79 4.35
C PRO A 460 9.57 -41.91 5.24
N GLU A 461 10.14 -41.09 6.12
CA GLU A 461 9.40 -40.23 7.05
C GLU A 461 9.41 -38.75 6.64
N LYS A 462 10.28 -38.34 5.71
CA LYS A 462 10.47 -36.92 5.40
C LYS A 462 10.98 -36.67 3.97
N ILE A 463 10.61 -35.53 3.41
CA ILE A 463 11.26 -34.95 2.24
C ILE A 463 11.38 -33.44 2.41
N THR A 464 12.52 -32.87 2.04
CA THR A 464 12.71 -31.41 2.01
C THR A 464 13.06 -30.95 0.61
N THR A 465 12.28 -30.00 0.07
CA THR A 465 12.49 -29.41 -1.26
C THR A 465 12.87 -27.94 -1.17
N GLU A 466 13.79 -27.52 -2.04
CA GLU A 466 14.12 -26.12 -2.29
C GLU A 466 13.21 -25.57 -3.39
N CYS A 467 12.57 -24.45 -3.12
CA CYS A 467 11.56 -23.85 -3.97
C CYS A 467 11.89 -22.37 -4.21
N LEU A 468 11.38 -21.82 -5.32
CA LEU A 468 11.38 -20.39 -5.57
C LEU A 468 10.17 -20.07 -6.42
N TRP A 469 9.34 -19.13 -5.98
CA TRP A 469 8.16 -18.71 -6.72
C TRP A 469 8.39 -17.35 -7.38
N PRO A 470 8.44 -17.28 -8.72
CA PRO A 470 8.45 -16.01 -9.43
C PRO A 470 7.06 -15.38 -9.38
N GLU A 471 7.01 -14.07 -9.16
CA GLU A 471 5.73 -13.37 -9.11
C GLU A 471 4.99 -13.47 -10.44
N LEU A 472 3.75 -13.99 -10.40
CA LEU A 472 2.86 -14.01 -11.56
C LEU A 472 2.21 -12.63 -11.75
N SER A 473 2.06 -12.18 -13.00
CA SER A 473 1.32 -10.94 -13.28
C SER A 473 -0.14 -11.00 -12.83
N ALA A 474 -0.75 -9.85 -12.54
CA ALA A 474 -2.17 -9.77 -12.17
C ALA A 474 -3.09 -10.43 -13.22
N GLN A 475 -2.73 -10.36 -14.50
CA GLN A 475 -3.46 -11.04 -15.58
C GLN A 475 -3.36 -12.57 -15.47
N GLN A 476 -2.19 -13.12 -15.18
CA GLN A 476 -2.00 -14.57 -15.01
C GLN A 476 -2.74 -15.10 -13.79
N GLN A 477 -2.74 -14.34 -12.68
CA GLN A 477 -3.43 -14.72 -11.45
C GLN A 477 -4.97 -14.69 -11.59
N GLY A 478 -5.50 -13.92 -12.55
CA GLY A 478 -6.92 -13.85 -12.84
C GLY A 478 -7.75 -13.41 -11.63
N GLN A 479 -8.80 -14.17 -11.31
CA GLN A 479 -9.71 -13.84 -10.22
C GLN A 479 -9.21 -14.32 -8.84
N PHE A 480 -7.97 -14.83 -8.74
CA PHE A 480 -7.39 -15.40 -7.52
C PHE A 480 -6.05 -14.73 -7.19
N PRO A 481 -6.06 -13.43 -6.83
CA PRO A 481 -4.85 -12.71 -6.53
C PRO A 481 -4.18 -13.23 -5.26
N VAL A 482 -2.86 -13.27 -5.28
CA VAL A 482 -2.00 -13.47 -4.12
C VAL A 482 -2.19 -12.29 -3.17
N GLN A 483 -2.54 -12.60 -1.92
CA GLN A 483 -2.65 -11.62 -0.83
C GLN A 483 -1.86 -12.16 0.37
N TRP A 484 -2.49 -12.20 1.55
CA TRP A 484 -1.86 -12.71 2.77
C TRP A 484 -1.42 -14.17 2.66
N VAL A 485 -2.25 -15.02 2.04
CA VAL A 485 -1.91 -16.42 1.71
C VAL A 485 -1.69 -16.54 0.21
N ASN A 486 -0.56 -17.11 -0.18
CA ASN A 486 -0.24 -17.37 -1.59
C ASN A 486 -0.72 -18.78 -1.97
N PRO A 487 -1.72 -18.92 -2.87
CA PRO A 487 -2.25 -20.23 -3.22
C PRO A 487 -1.24 -21.07 -4.01
N TYR A 488 -0.38 -20.45 -4.81
CA TYR A 488 0.61 -21.13 -5.65
C TYR A 488 1.72 -21.78 -4.82
N THR A 489 2.26 -21.07 -3.82
CA THR A 489 3.28 -21.63 -2.93
C THR A 489 2.69 -22.65 -1.96
N THR A 490 1.43 -22.48 -1.57
CA THR A 490 0.71 -23.47 -0.76
C THR A 490 0.50 -24.75 -1.55
N ASP A 491 0.14 -24.64 -2.84
CA ASP A 491 -0.02 -25.77 -3.75
C ASP A 491 1.31 -26.48 -3.99
N LEU A 492 2.36 -25.68 -4.28
CA LEU A 492 3.73 -26.14 -4.44
C LEU A 492 4.22 -26.98 -3.25
N SER A 493 3.78 -26.67 -2.02
CA SER A 493 4.18 -27.47 -0.87
C SER A 493 3.70 -28.91 -0.93
N MET A 494 2.53 -29.17 -1.54
CA MET A 494 1.99 -30.51 -1.75
C MET A 494 2.78 -31.30 -2.80
N HIS A 495 3.54 -30.62 -3.67
CA HIS A 495 4.39 -31.30 -4.65
C HIS A 495 5.48 -32.13 -3.97
N ALA A 496 5.95 -31.72 -2.78
CA ALA A 496 6.93 -32.49 -2.02
C ALA A 496 6.40 -33.90 -1.68
N LEU A 497 5.15 -34.00 -1.23
CA LEU A 497 4.52 -35.29 -0.95
C LEU A 497 4.34 -36.12 -2.24
N TRP A 498 4.03 -35.47 -3.37
CA TRP A 498 3.94 -36.16 -4.65
C TRP A 498 5.28 -36.76 -5.09
N VAL A 499 6.38 -35.99 -4.97
CA VAL A 499 7.72 -36.49 -5.27
C VAL A 499 8.06 -37.67 -4.36
N TRP A 500 7.70 -37.59 -3.08
CA TRP A 500 7.86 -38.67 -2.12
C TRP A 500 7.06 -39.93 -2.48
N THR A 501 5.76 -39.81 -2.79
CA THR A 501 4.93 -40.97 -3.17
C THR A 501 5.38 -41.58 -4.48
N GLN A 502 5.85 -40.76 -5.43
CA GLN A 502 6.39 -41.27 -6.68
C GLN A 502 7.69 -42.04 -6.44
N HIS A 503 8.61 -41.51 -5.63
CA HIS A 503 9.89 -42.14 -5.34
C HIS A 503 9.73 -43.50 -4.65
N PHE A 504 8.96 -43.57 -3.55
CA PHE A 504 8.82 -44.79 -2.75
C PHE A 504 7.73 -45.75 -3.23
N HIS A 505 6.73 -45.27 -3.95
CA HIS A 505 5.53 -46.06 -4.26
C HIS A 505 5.07 -46.02 -5.71
N GLN A 506 5.67 -45.20 -6.57
CA GLN A 506 5.23 -45.03 -7.98
C GLN A 506 3.75 -44.64 -8.10
N GLU A 507 3.28 -43.84 -7.15
CA GLU A 507 1.90 -43.38 -6.98
C GLU A 507 1.84 -41.84 -6.98
N GLY A 508 0.71 -41.29 -7.44
CA GLY A 508 0.38 -39.88 -7.28
C GLY A 508 -0.58 -39.65 -6.11
N CYS A 509 -0.75 -38.40 -5.70
CA CYS A 509 -1.68 -38.07 -4.62
C CYS A 509 -2.39 -36.73 -4.84
N LEU A 510 -3.67 -36.64 -4.50
CA LEU A 510 -4.44 -35.41 -4.58
C LEU A 510 -4.89 -34.94 -3.19
N PRO A 511 -5.00 -33.61 -2.95
CA PRO A 511 -5.44 -33.09 -1.67
C PRO A 511 -6.89 -33.51 -1.35
N GLY A 512 -7.12 -34.03 -0.13
CA GLY A 512 -8.44 -34.43 0.34
C GLY A 512 -8.94 -33.59 1.51
N LYS A 513 -8.17 -33.56 2.60
CA LYS A 513 -8.51 -32.82 3.83
C LYS A 513 -7.25 -32.16 4.42
N VAL A 514 -7.40 -31.03 5.10
CA VAL A 514 -6.36 -30.50 6.00
C VAL A 514 -6.97 -30.32 7.38
N GLU A 515 -6.38 -30.91 8.41
CA GLU A 515 -6.87 -30.77 9.79
C GLU A 515 -6.65 -29.36 10.30
N LYS A 516 -5.44 -28.80 10.11
CA LYS A 516 -5.10 -27.45 10.52
C LYS A 516 -4.08 -26.81 9.59
N PHE A 517 -4.28 -25.54 9.28
CA PHE A 517 -3.29 -24.69 8.61
C PHE A 517 -3.05 -23.44 9.44
N GLU A 518 -1.80 -22.99 9.54
CA GLU A 518 -1.43 -21.75 10.22
C GLU A 518 -0.54 -20.88 9.32
N GLN A 519 -0.81 -19.58 9.31
CA GLN A 519 -0.06 -18.55 8.58
C GLN A 519 0.57 -17.57 9.57
N PHE A 520 1.89 -17.39 9.49
CA PHE A 520 2.65 -16.50 10.37
C PHE A 520 3.27 -15.33 9.61
N ALA A 521 3.71 -15.55 8.37
CA ALA A 521 4.34 -14.53 7.54
C ALA A 521 4.12 -14.81 6.04
N MET A 522 4.10 -13.76 5.22
CA MET A 522 4.04 -13.93 3.76
C MET A 522 5.32 -14.61 3.26
N ILE A 523 5.15 -15.53 2.32
CA ILE A 523 6.27 -16.16 1.62
C ILE A 523 6.81 -15.15 0.61
N PRO A 524 8.11 -14.83 0.62
CA PRO A 524 8.69 -13.82 -0.25
C PRO A 524 8.62 -14.24 -1.73
N HIS A 525 8.56 -13.25 -2.62
CA HIS A 525 8.57 -13.45 -4.06
C HIS A 525 10.00 -13.35 -4.58
N ASN A 526 10.35 -14.15 -5.59
CA ASN A 526 11.68 -14.17 -6.19
C ASN A 526 12.82 -14.48 -5.20
N GLU A 527 12.49 -15.09 -4.06
CA GLU A 527 13.44 -15.54 -3.05
C GLU A 527 13.29 -17.03 -2.81
N THR A 528 14.38 -17.67 -2.39
CA THR A 528 14.40 -19.10 -2.07
C THR A 528 13.70 -19.35 -0.74
N PHE A 529 12.84 -20.37 -0.73
CA PHE A 529 12.25 -20.93 0.48
C PHE A 529 12.27 -22.45 0.42
N TYR A 530 11.95 -23.10 1.54
CA TYR A 530 12.01 -24.54 1.67
C TYR A 530 10.65 -25.09 2.10
N VAL A 531 10.34 -26.28 1.61
CA VAL A 531 9.19 -27.06 2.06
C VAL A 531 9.71 -28.34 2.67
N SER A 532 9.52 -28.50 3.99
CA SER A 532 9.75 -29.76 4.69
C SER A 532 8.41 -30.49 4.85
N CYS A 533 8.28 -31.63 4.21
CA CYS A 533 7.11 -32.51 4.30
C CYS A 533 7.44 -33.71 5.19
N GLU A 534 6.72 -33.86 6.30
CA GLU A 534 6.87 -34.95 7.25
C GLU A 534 5.72 -35.94 7.05
N VAL A 535 6.04 -37.16 6.60
CA VAL A 535 5.05 -38.21 6.31
C VAL A 535 4.71 -38.92 7.61
N ILE A 536 3.47 -38.77 8.07
CA ILE A 536 2.98 -39.37 9.32
C ILE A 536 2.55 -40.81 9.09
N SER A 537 1.80 -41.06 8.02
CA SER A 537 1.32 -42.41 7.68
C SER A 537 0.93 -42.53 6.22
N LYS A 538 0.96 -43.76 5.69
CA LYS A 538 0.49 -44.10 4.35
C LYS A 538 -0.26 -45.42 4.35
N THR A 539 -1.41 -45.44 3.69
CA THR A 539 -2.23 -46.60 3.39
C THR A 539 -2.31 -46.77 1.86
N PRO A 540 -2.88 -47.87 1.33
CA PRO A 540 -3.07 -48.03 -0.11
C PRO A 540 -3.96 -46.95 -0.77
N SER A 541 -4.79 -46.25 0.01
CA SER A 541 -5.75 -45.27 -0.50
C SER A 541 -5.48 -43.83 -0.05
N SER A 542 -4.58 -43.61 0.91
CA SER A 542 -4.28 -42.27 1.41
C SER A 542 -2.91 -42.13 2.06
N ALA A 543 -2.39 -40.91 2.12
CA ALA A 543 -1.27 -40.52 2.96
C ALA A 543 -1.65 -39.35 3.87
N ILE A 544 -1.03 -39.26 5.05
CA ILE A 544 -1.15 -38.13 5.97
C ILE A 544 0.25 -37.56 6.17
N ALA A 545 0.38 -36.25 5.96
CA ALA A 545 1.64 -35.55 6.14
C ALA A 545 1.45 -34.17 6.80
N ASN A 546 2.52 -33.66 7.39
CA ASN A 546 2.66 -32.25 7.72
C ASN A 546 3.51 -31.56 6.66
N PHE A 547 3.23 -30.29 6.37
CA PHE A 547 4.02 -29.46 5.47
C PHE A 547 4.42 -28.19 6.21
N ILE A 548 5.71 -27.90 6.22
CA ILE A 548 6.28 -26.72 6.87
C ILE A 548 7.00 -25.91 5.80
N ILE A 549 6.51 -24.70 5.54
CA ILE A 549 7.15 -23.75 4.60
C ILE A 549 8.00 -22.79 5.43
N HIS A 550 9.30 -22.74 5.15
CA HIS A 550 10.24 -22.00 5.99
C HIS A 550 11.40 -21.38 5.20
N ASP A 551 12.06 -20.39 5.81
CA ASP A 551 13.31 -19.82 5.30
C ASP A 551 14.53 -20.71 5.60
N ARG A 552 15.72 -20.24 5.24
CA ARG A 552 16.97 -20.96 5.47
C ARG A 552 17.33 -21.12 6.95
N GLN A 553 16.85 -20.21 7.81
CA GLN A 553 17.05 -20.24 9.25
C GLN A 553 15.96 -21.05 9.98
N GLY A 554 14.99 -21.62 9.24
CA GLY A 554 13.88 -22.37 9.78
C GLY A 554 12.73 -21.51 10.29
N LYS A 555 12.68 -20.20 10.02
CA LYS A 555 11.50 -19.39 10.34
C LYS A 555 10.32 -19.81 9.48
N ILE A 556 9.22 -20.16 10.12
CA ILE A 556 8.06 -20.77 9.46
C ILE A 556 7.16 -19.68 8.90
N TYR A 557 7.01 -19.63 7.58
CA TYR A 557 6.01 -18.77 6.94
C TYR A 557 4.59 -19.31 7.18
N SER A 558 4.40 -20.61 6.96
CA SER A 558 3.14 -21.31 7.18
C SER A 558 3.35 -22.81 7.39
N ARG A 559 2.34 -23.48 7.97
CA ARG A 559 2.34 -24.94 8.10
C ARG A 559 0.96 -25.55 7.92
N MET A 560 0.90 -26.69 7.25
CA MET A 560 -0.25 -27.59 7.19
C MET A 560 0.01 -28.80 8.07
N LEU A 561 -0.89 -29.07 9.00
CA LEU A 561 -0.82 -30.21 9.92
C LEU A 561 -1.96 -31.19 9.61
N GLY A 562 -1.64 -32.48 9.60
CA GLY A 562 -2.62 -33.52 9.32
C GLY A 562 -3.25 -33.40 7.93
N ALA A 563 -2.46 -33.06 6.92
CA ALA A 563 -2.93 -32.98 5.54
C ALA A 563 -3.09 -34.39 4.98
N HIS A 564 -4.34 -34.74 4.68
CA HIS A 564 -4.77 -35.99 4.09
C HIS A 564 -4.75 -35.87 2.56
N ALA A 565 -3.95 -36.72 1.93
CA ALA A 565 -3.89 -36.86 0.49
C ALA A 565 -4.48 -38.21 0.07
N ILE A 566 -5.29 -38.23 -0.99
CA ILE A 566 -5.88 -39.42 -1.57
C ILE A 566 -4.89 -39.99 -2.57
N ILE A 567 -4.54 -41.27 -2.45
CA ILE A 567 -3.62 -41.95 -3.37
C ILE A 567 -4.36 -42.28 -4.66
N TRP A 568 -3.74 -41.93 -5.79
CA TRP A 568 -4.24 -42.18 -7.13
C TRP A 568 -3.23 -43.03 -7.90
N SER A 569 -3.75 -44.06 -8.59
CA SER A 569 -2.91 -44.82 -9.52
C SER A 569 -2.48 -43.93 -10.70
N MET A 570 -1.25 -44.08 -11.16
CA MET A 570 -0.72 -43.30 -12.28
C MET A 570 -1.48 -43.55 -13.60
N LYS A 571 -2.26 -44.63 -13.71
CA LYS A 571 -3.16 -44.86 -14.85
C LYS A 571 -4.36 -43.91 -14.83
N MET A 572 -4.95 -43.67 -13.66
CA MET A 572 -6.14 -42.81 -13.50
C MET A 572 -5.83 -41.31 -13.66
N LEU A 573 -4.58 -40.89 -13.44
CA LEU A 573 -4.15 -39.50 -13.65
C LEU A 573 -3.89 -39.17 -15.12
N ARG A 574 -3.76 -40.19 -15.99
CA ARG A 574 -3.44 -40.07 -17.42
C ARG A 574 -4.65 -40.24 -18.35
N SER A 575 -5.73 -40.87 -17.87
CA SER A 575 -6.99 -41.08 -18.57
C SER A 575 -7.96 -39.95 -18.28
#